data_AF-A0A4Z1RBN2-F1
#
_entry.id   AF-A0A4Z1RBN2-F1
#
_cell.length_a   1.000
_cell.length_b   1.000
_cell.length_c   1.000
_cell.angle_alpha   90.00
_cell.angle_beta   90.00
_cell.angle_gamma   90.00
#
_symmetry.space_group_name_H-M   'P 1'
#
loop_
_entity.id
_entity.type
_entity.pdbx_description
1 polymer ?
#
loop_
_entity_poly.entity_id
_entity_poly.type
_entity_poly.pdbx_seq_one_letter_code
_entity_poly.pdbx_strand_id
1 'polypeptide(L)' 'MEAMKREFIAGFAAATAEIVRTHGENQIAADVIATNGLMLKDFEGAGLDDYDMEIIRQLFREEHVLKAER' A
#
# COMPACT_ATOMS: atom_id res chain seq x y z
N MET A 1 -3.58 18.29 0.73
CA MET A 1 -3.81 17.29 -0.34
C MET A 1 -5.22 17.51 -0.86
N GLU A 2 -5.39 17.70 -2.17
CA GLU A 2 -6.71 17.88 -2.78
C GLU A 2 -7.57 16.62 -2.61
N ALA A 3 -8.89 16.76 -2.50
CA ALA A 3 -9.82 15.66 -2.19
C ALA A 3 -9.70 14.49 -3.19
N MET A 4 -9.61 14.80 -4.48
CA MET A 4 -9.43 13.83 -5.57
C MET A 4 -8.17 12.96 -5.38
N LYS A 5 -7.06 13.54 -4.92
CA LYS A 5 -5.82 12.78 -4.68
C LYS A 5 -5.98 11.80 -3.51
N ARG A 6 -6.69 12.19 -2.44
CA ARG A 6 -6.97 11.28 -1.31
C ARG A 6 -7.81 10.09 -1.72
N GLU A 7 -8.89 10.35 -2.46
CA GLU A 7 -9.80 9.30 -2.93
C GLU A 7 -9.08 8.30 -3.82
N PHE A 8 -8.19 8.78 -4.71
CA PHE A 8 -7.35 7.90 -5.52
C PHE A 8 -6.44 7.02 -4.66
N ILE A 9 -5.74 7.60 -3.67
CA ILE A 9 -4.83 6.85 -2.80
C ILE A 9 -5.60 5.81 -1.98
N ALA A 10 -6.77 6.17 -1.45
CA ALA A 10 -7.62 5.25 -0.69
C ALA A 10 -8.09 4.08 -1.56
N GLY A 11 -8.60 4.35 -2.77
CA GLY A 11 -9.02 3.31 -3.70
C GLY A 11 -7.86 2.42 -4.16
N PHE A 12 -6.69 3.00 -4.40
CA PHE A 12 -5.48 2.25 -4.76
C PHE A 12 -5.04 1.31 -3.63
N ALA A 13 -5.00 1.80 -2.39
CA ALA A 13 -4.59 0.98 -1.25
C ALA A 13 -5.61 -0.12 -0.95
N ALA A 14 -6.91 0.15 -1.06
CA ALA A 14 -7.95 -0.88 -0.90
C ALA A 14 -7.81 -1.99 -1.96
N ALA A 15 -7.59 -1.63 -3.23
CA ALA A 15 -7.36 -2.60 -4.29
C ALA A 15 -6.08 -3.43 -4.08
N THR A 16 -5.03 -2.79 -3.54
CA THR A 16 -3.77 -3.48 -3.22
C THR A 16 -3.94 -4.44 -2.04
N ALA A 17 -4.61 -3.99 -0.97
CA ALA A 17 -4.89 -4.81 0.19
C ALA A 17 -5.79 -6.00 -0.17
N GLU A 18 -6.75 -5.82 -1.08
CA GLU A 18 -7.61 -6.90 -1.59
C GLU A 18 -6.79 -8.04 -2.20
N ILE A 19 -5.71 -7.76 -2.93
CA ILE A 19 -4.81 -8.78 -3.51
C ILE A 19 -4.26 -9.70 -2.40
N VAL A 20 -3.80 -9.12 -1.30
CA VAL A 20 -3.29 -9.86 -0.16
C VAL A 20 -4.40 -10.68 0.50
N ARG A 21 -5.57 -10.06 0.75
CA ARG A 21 -6.67 -10.70 1.49
C ARG A 21 -7.30 -11.88 0.74
N THR A 22 -7.46 -11.74 -0.57
CA THR A 22 -8.20 -12.72 -1.39
C THR A 22 -7.31 -13.75 -2.06
N HIS A 23 -6.07 -13.39 -2.37
CA HIS A 23 -5.15 -14.24 -3.12
C HIS A 23 -3.88 -14.62 -2.34
N GLY A 24 -3.56 -13.94 -1.24
CA GLY A 24 -2.33 -14.20 -0.47
C GLY A 24 -1.04 -13.79 -1.19
N GLU A 25 -1.16 -12.96 -2.22
CA GLU A 25 -0.07 -12.60 -3.14
C GLU A 25 0.69 -11.36 -2.64
N ASN A 26 1.37 -11.48 -1.50
CA ASN A 26 2.08 -10.36 -0.85
C ASN A 26 3.13 -9.70 -1.77
N GLN A 27 3.92 -10.51 -2.48
CA GLN A 27 4.98 -9.97 -3.35
C GLN A 27 4.40 -9.15 -4.51
N ILE A 28 3.31 -9.62 -5.12
CA ILE A 28 2.64 -8.87 -6.20
C ILE A 28 2.08 -7.55 -5.65
N ALA A 29 1.45 -7.57 -4.48
CA ALA A 29 0.94 -6.36 -3.84
C ALA A 29 2.06 -5.36 -3.48
N ALA A 30 3.21 -5.85 -3.01
CA ALA A 30 4.40 -5.05 -2.74
C ALA A 30 4.95 -4.39 -4.02
N ASP A 31 5.07 -5.16 -5.09
CA ASP A 31 5.52 -4.66 -6.40
C ASP A 31 4.56 -3.58 -6.93
N VAL A 32 3.24 -3.78 -6.79
CA VAL A 32 2.21 -2.79 -7.16
C VAL A 32 2.39 -1.48 -6.40
N ILE A 33 2.58 -1.52 -5.07
CA ILE A 33 2.88 -0.32 -4.27
C ILE A 33 4.14 0.37 -4.79
N ALA A 34 5.20 -0.39 -5.08
CA ALA A 34 6.47 0.18 -5.52
C ALA A 34 6.36 0.94 -6.86
N THR A 35 5.36 0.65 -7.70
CA THR A 35 5.20 1.29 -9.01
C THR A 35 4.66 2.71 -9.00
N ASN A 36 3.95 3.13 -7.95
CA ASN A 36 3.20 4.39 -7.96
C ASN A 36 3.96 5.60 -7.38
N GLY A 37 5.14 5.39 -6.79
CA GLY A 37 5.96 6.44 -6.18
C GLY A 37 5.39 7.08 -4.91
N LEU A 38 4.35 6.51 -4.31
CA LEU A 38 3.75 6.96 -3.05
C LEU A 38 4.59 6.51 -1.84
N MET A 39 4.60 7.32 -0.80
CA MET A 39 5.21 6.99 0.48
C MET A 39 4.16 6.47 1.47
N LEU A 40 4.59 5.74 2.50
CA LEU A 40 3.69 5.28 3.57
C LEU A 40 2.84 6.42 4.17
N LYS A 41 3.44 7.62 4.31
CA LYS A 41 2.77 8.83 4.81
C LYS A 41 1.61 9.30 3.91
N ASP A 42 1.68 9.06 2.60
CA ASP A 42 0.59 9.42 1.68
C ASP A 42 -0.66 8.58 1.96
N PHE A 43 -0.48 7.29 2.28
CA PHE A 43 -1.54 6.37 2.67
C PHE A 43 -2.13 6.76 4.04
N GLU A 44 -1.29 7.05 5.03
CA GLU A 44 -1.76 7.51 6.35
C GLU A 44 -2.62 8.79 6.27
N GLY A 45 -2.32 9.67 5.30
CA GLY A 45 -3.09 10.88 5.03
C GLY A 45 -4.35 10.70 4.18
N ALA A 46 -4.60 9.49 3.65
CA ALA A 46 -5.72 9.20 2.75
C ALA A 46 -7.00 8.78 3.48
N GLY A 47 -6.93 8.45 4.77
CA GLY A 47 -8.10 8.04 5.56
C GLY A 47 -8.57 6.61 5.26
N LEU A 48 -7.63 5.70 5.06
CA LEU A 48 -7.88 4.26 4.96
C LEU A 48 -8.46 3.70 6.26
N ASP A 49 -9.22 2.61 6.16
CA ASP A 49 -9.57 1.84 7.35
C ASP A 49 -8.34 1.12 7.93
N ASP A 50 -8.43 0.76 9.21
CA ASP A 50 -7.30 0.19 9.94
C ASP A 50 -6.83 -1.15 9.37
N TYR A 51 -7.73 -1.92 8.76
CA TYR A 51 -7.44 -3.26 8.27
C TYR A 51 -6.62 -3.22 6.97
N ASP A 52 -7.05 -2.41 6.01
CA ASP A 52 -6.27 -2.18 4.79
C ASP A 52 -4.94 -1.49 5.15
N MET A 53 -4.94 -0.58 6.12
CA MET A 53 -3.73 0.15 6.54
C MET A 53 -2.70 -0.74 7.24
N GLU A 54 -3.12 -1.81 7.94
CA GLU A 54 -2.22 -2.82 8.49
C GLU A 54 -1.45 -3.57 7.38
N ILE A 55 -2.16 -3.95 6.32
CA ILE A 55 -1.58 -4.64 5.15
C ILE A 55 -0.59 -3.72 4.44
N ILE A 56 -0.97 -2.46 4.18
CA ILE A 56 -0.06 -1.50 3.54
C ILE A 56 1.22 -1.32 4.35
N ARG A 57 1.13 -1.19 5.69
CA ARG A 57 2.32 -1.10 6.56
C ARG A 57 3.20 -2.35 6.46
N GLN A 58 2.60 -3.54 6.36
CA GLN A 58 3.35 -4.78 6.17
C GLN A 58 4.10 -4.77 4.84
N LEU A 59 3.44 -4.44 3.73
CA LEU A 59 4.03 -4.42 2.40
C LEU A 59 5.20 -3.43 2.31
N PHE A 60 5.10 -2.25 2.95
CA PHE A 60 6.21 -1.30 3.04
C PHE A 60 7.41 -1.86 3.82
N ARG A 61 7.19 -2.63 4.90
CA ARG A 61 8.30 -3.27 5.62
C ARG A 61 9.01 -4.31 4.76
N GLU A 62 8.25 -5.14 4.06
CA GLU A 62 8.78 -6.18 3.17
C GLU A 62 9.60 -5.58 2.03
N GLU A 63 9.10 -4.53 1.36
CA GLU A 63 9.84 -3.76 0.34
C GLU A 63 11.15 -3.18 0.87
N HIS A 64 11.14 -2.60 2.08
CA HIS A 64 12.34 -2.02 2.68
C HIS A 64 13.40 -3.08 3.03
N VAL A 65 12.98 -4.27 3.48
CA VAL A 65 13.88 -5.42 3.71
C VAL A 65 14.47 -5.89 2.38
N LEU A 66 13.64 -6.09 1.35
CA LEU A 66 14.09 -6.52 0.02
C LEU A 66 15.05 -5.53 -0.65
N LYS A 67 14.91 -4.23 -0.38
CA LYS A 67 15.85 -3.19 -0.88
C LYS A 67 17.13 -3.08 -0.07
N ALA A 68 17.12 -3.43 1.22
CA ALA A 68 18.33 -3.40 2.06
C ALA A 68 19.25 -4.61 1.82
N GLU A 69 18.72 -5.71 1.28
CA GLU A 69 19.47 -6.95 0.99
C GLU A 69 20.07 -7.02 -0.42
N ARG A 70 19.80 -6.03 -1.29
CA ARG A 70 20.36 -5.92 -2.65
C ARG A 70 21.56 -4.98 -2.72
#